data_AF-A0AAV3NUW7-F1
#
_entry.id   AF-A0AAV3NUW7-F1
#
_cell.length_a   1.000
_cell.length_b   1.000
_cell.length_c   1.000
_cell.angle_alpha   90.00
_cell.angle_beta   90.00
_cell.angle_gamma   90.00
#
_symmetry.space_group_name_H-M   'P 1'
#
loop_
_entity.id
_entity.type
_entity.pdbx_description
1 polymer ?
#
loop_
_entity_poly.entity_id
_entity_poly.type
_entity_poly.pdbx_seq_one_letter_code
_entity_poly.pdbx_strand_id
1 'polypeptide(L)' 'MSSAGVVAVSPIRDEFKGCPSVFNHGQESILIFVAMSGSVVPMRVLESDSIESVKLRIQTYKGFVIKNQKLIFRSLV' A
#
# COMPACT_ATOMS: atom_id res chain seq x y z
N MET A 1 42.01 12.63 26.20
CA MET A 1 40.99 12.92 25.19
C MET A 1 39.91 11.85 25.31
N SER A 2 38.66 12.26 25.54
CA SER A 2 37.49 11.37 25.63
C SER A 2 37.05 10.84 24.27
N SER A 3 36.24 9.77 24.34
CA SER A 3 35.21 9.32 23.39
C SER A 3 35.68 8.40 22.25
N ALA A 4 34.92 7.39 21.80
CA ALA A 4 33.53 7.00 22.05
C ALA A 4 33.37 5.48 21.84
N GLY A 5 32.45 4.85 22.58
CA GLY A 5 32.04 3.47 22.33
C GLY A 5 31.24 3.35 21.04
N VAL A 6 31.60 2.38 20.18
CA VAL A 6 30.82 2.04 19.00
C VAL A 6 29.73 1.06 19.42
N VAL A 7 28.51 1.57 19.55
CA VAL A 7 27.31 0.74 19.61
C VAL A 7 26.96 0.37 18.16
N ALA A 8 27.30 -0.85 17.75
CA ALA A 8 26.76 -1.42 16.54
C ALA A 8 25.30 -1.80 16.80
N VAL A 9 24.38 -0.87 16.58
CA VAL A 9 22.96 -1.19 16.53
C VAL A 9 22.78 -1.98 15.23
N SER A 10 22.47 -3.28 15.34
CA SER A 10 22.09 -4.06 14.18
C SER A 10 20.95 -3.34 13.46
N PRO A 11 20.99 -3.16 12.14
CA PRO A 11 19.80 -2.76 11.43
C PRO A 11 18.75 -3.81 11.77
N ILE A 12 17.60 -3.37 12.26
CA ILE A 12 16.36 -4.15 12.15
C ILE A 12 16.16 -4.29 10.65
N ARG A 13 16.83 -5.29 10.07
CA ARG A 13 16.37 -5.91 8.85
C ARG A 13 15.11 -6.58 9.31
N ASP A 14 13.98 -6.00 8.92
CA ASP A 14 12.72 -6.72 8.79
C ASP A 14 12.96 -7.82 7.74
N GLU A 15 13.78 -8.81 8.11
CA GLU A 15 13.86 -10.07 7.42
C GLU A 15 12.55 -10.75 7.76
N PHE A 16 11.54 -10.50 6.94
CA PHE A 16 10.35 -11.32 6.82
C PHE A 16 10.82 -12.71 6.34
N LYS A 17 11.48 -13.44 7.24
CA LYS A 17 12.02 -14.77 7.06
C LYS A 17 10.84 -15.71 6.94
N GLY A 18 10.54 -16.03 5.68
CA GLY A 18 10.00 -17.30 5.24
C GLY A 18 9.01 -17.96 6.19
N CYS A 19 7.75 -17.52 6.14
CA CYS A 19 6.66 -18.46 6.36
C CYS A 19 6.58 -19.37 5.12
N PRO A 20 6.80 -20.69 5.25
CA PRO A 20 6.70 -21.60 4.12
C PRO A 20 5.23 -21.71 3.72
N SER A 21 4.85 -20.98 2.66
CA SER A 21 3.74 -21.27 1.74
C SER A 21 2.40 -21.78 2.33
N VAL A 22 1.84 -21.13 3.36
CA VAL A 22 0.41 -21.32 3.70
C VAL A 22 -0.49 -20.33 2.92
N PHE A 23 0.06 -19.23 2.41
CA PHE A 23 -0.71 -18.28 1.59
C PHE A 23 -0.72 -18.69 0.11
N ASN A 24 -1.27 -19.88 -0.18
CA ASN A 24 -2.04 -20.05 -1.40
C ASN A 24 -3.45 -19.46 -1.21
N HIS A 25 -3.57 -18.34 -0.49
CA HIS A 25 -4.75 -17.48 -0.60
C HIS A 25 -4.59 -16.84 -1.98
N GLY A 26 -5.29 -17.38 -2.98
CA GLY A 26 -5.01 -17.14 -4.37
C GLY A 26 -5.18 -15.68 -4.75
N GLN A 27 -4.17 -14.83 -4.48
CA GLN A 27 -4.09 -13.41 -4.82
C GLN A 27 -5.47 -12.76 -4.98
N GLU A 28 -6.30 -12.91 -3.94
CA GLU A 28 -7.68 -12.43 -4.02
C GLU A 28 -7.61 -10.93 -4.22
N SER A 29 -8.21 -10.49 -5.31
CA SER A 29 -8.07 -9.13 -5.77
C SER A 29 -9.38 -8.65 -6.34
N ILE A 30 -9.68 -7.41 -6.03
CA ILE A 30 -10.82 -6.70 -6.59
C ILE A 30 -10.32 -5.72 -7.64
N LEU A 31 -11.19 -5.42 -8.60
CA LEU A 31 -10.99 -4.32 -9.52
C LEU A 31 -11.81 -3.13 -9.02
N ILE A 32 -11.14 -2.02 -8.70
CA ILE A 32 -11.80 -0.75 -8.42
C ILE A 32 -11.67 0.17 -9.63
N PHE A 33 -12.66 1.02 -9.85
CA PHE A 33 -12.62 2.06 -10.88
C PHE A 33 -12.50 3.42 -10.20
N VAL A 34 -11.40 4.11 -10.48
CA VAL A 34 -11.10 5.41 -9.88
C VAL A 34 -11.43 6.51 -10.89
N ALA A 35 -12.41 7.34 -10.57
CA ALA A 35 -12.74 8.52 -11.38
C ALA A 35 -11.81 9.69 -11.00
N MET A 36 -10.98 10.13 -11.94
CA MET A 36 -10.03 11.25 -11.76
C MET A 36 -10.11 12.19 -12.96
N SER A 37 -10.42 13.46 -12.73
CA SER A 37 -10.30 14.55 -13.72
C SER A 37 -10.86 14.22 -15.12
N GLY A 38 -12.09 13.71 -15.19
CA GLY A 38 -12.75 13.36 -16.46
C GLY A 38 -12.33 12.01 -17.06
N SER A 39 -11.51 11.24 -16.36
CA SER A 39 -11.10 9.89 -16.76
C SER A 39 -11.48 8.86 -15.69
N VAL A 40 -11.71 7.62 -16.11
CA VAL A 40 -11.91 6.47 -15.21
C VAL A 40 -10.75 5.51 -15.42
N VAL A 41 -10.03 5.21 -14.35
CA VAL A 41 -8.85 4.34 -14.39
C VAL A 41 -9.11 3.07 -13.58
N PRO A 42 -8.97 1.88 -14.17
CA PRO A 42 -9.06 0.63 -13.44
C PRO A 42 -7.81 0.45 -12.56
N MET A 43 -8.01 0.03 -11.32
CA MET A 43 -6.94 -0.26 -10.37
C MET A 43 -7.21 -1.60 -9.69
N ARG A 44 -6.25 -2.53 -9.78
CA ARG A 44 -6.31 -3.81 -9.06
C ARG A 44 -5.87 -3.58 -7.61
N VAL A 45 -6.66 -4.06 -6.65
CA VAL A 45 -6.35 -3.99 -5.22
C VAL A 45 -6.31 -5.41 -4.69
N LEU A 46 -5.20 -5.77 -4.06
CA LEU A 46 -5.04 -7.07 -3.41
C LEU A 46 -5.68 -7.03 -2.02
N GLU A 47 -6.11 -8.18 -1.50
CA GLU A 47 -6.55 -8.30 -0.11
C GLU A 47 -5.49 -7.83 0.90
N SER A 48 -4.21 -8.03 0.56
CA SER A 48 -3.07 -7.57 1.37
C SER A 48 -2.81 -6.06 1.30
N ASP A 49 -3.44 -5.34 0.36
CA ASP A 49 -3.26 -3.89 0.25
C ASP A 49 -4.01 -3.17 1.39
N SER A 50 -3.31 -2.32 2.12
CA SER A 50 -3.95 -1.43 3.09
C SER A 50 -4.69 -0.29 2.41
N ILE A 51 -5.74 0.23 3.05
CA ILE A 51 -6.47 1.41 2.54
C ILE A 51 -5.55 2.63 2.36
N GLU A 52 -4.53 2.76 3.22
CA GLU A 52 -3.52 3.81 3.10
C GLU A 52 -2.66 3.64 1.84
N SER A 53 -2.21 2.42 1.52
CA SER A 53 -1.43 2.16 0.31
C SER A 53 -2.26 2.43 -0.96
N VAL A 54 -3.55 2.08 -0.95
CA VAL A 54 -4.47 2.38 -2.06
C VAL A 54 -4.65 3.90 -2.22
N LYS A 55 -4.87 4.64 -1.13
CA LYS A 55 -4.97 6.12 -1.18
C LYS A 55 -3.69 6.77 -1.70
N LEU A 56 -2.53 6.31 -1.25
CA LEU A 56 -1.24 6.83 -1.71
C LEU A 56 -1.04 6.59 -3.20
N ARG A 57 -1.38 5.40 -3.70
CA ARG A 57 -1.36 5.08 -5.13
C ARG A 57 -2.27 6.00 -5.94
N ILE A 58 -3.48 6.28 -5.43
CA ILE A 58 -4.40 7.22 -6.08
C ILE A 58 -3.83 8.64 -6.03
N GLN A 59 -3.26 9.09 -4.91
CA GLN A 59 -2.66 10.42 -4.75
C GLN A 59 -1.43 10.66 -5.62
N THR A 60 -0.65 9.62 -5.90
CA THR A 60 0.57 9.74 -6.71
C THR A 60 0.30 9.48 -8.19
N TYR A 61 -0.91 9.03 -8.53
CA TYR A 61 -1.28 8.71 -9.89
C TYR A 61 -1.16 9.94 -10.80
N LYS A 62 -0.38 9.82 -11.87
CA LYS A 62 -0.12 10.88 -12.86
C LYS A 62 0.36 12.22 -12.28
N GLY A 63 0.98 12.21 -11.09
CA GLY A 63 1.53 13.42 -10.47
C GLY A 63 0.48 14.37 -9.86
N PHE A 64 -0.77 13.93 -9.69
CA PHE A 64 -1.84 14.74 -9.10
C PHE A 64 -1.85 14.66 -7.57
N VAL A 65 -1.21 15.60 -6.87
CA VAL A 65 -1.22 15.62 -5.40
C VAL A 65 -2.58 16.08 -4.84
N ILE A 66 -3.57 15.20 -4.83
CA ILE A 66 -4.87 15.43 -4.18
C ILE A 66 -4.72 15.20 -2.68
N LYS A 67 -4.81 16.27 -1.88
CA LYS A 67 -4.61 16.22 -0.43
C LYS A 67 -5.80 15.63 0.36
N ASN A 68 -7.01 15.78 -0.16
CA ASN A 68 -8.24 15.35 0.53
C ASN A 68 -8.95 14.28 -0.29
N GLN A 69 -8.76 13.00 0.08
CA GLN A 69 -9.39 11.86 -0.59
C GLN A 69 -10.31 11.11 0.38
N LYS A 70 -11.51 10.75 -0.11
CA LYS A 70 -12.47 9.91 0.61
C LYS A 70 -12.82 8.71 -0.27
N LEU A 71 -12.54 7.52 0.23
CA LEU A 71 -13.01 6.27 -0.37
C LEU A 71 -14.38 5.94 0.22
N ILE A 72 -15.37 5.69 -0.64
CA ILE A 72 -16.74 5.35 -0.23
C ILE A 72 -17.09 4.02 -0.86
N PHE A 73 -17.46 3.05 -0.02
CA PHE A 73 -18.06 1.80 -0.47
C PHE A 73 -19.57 1.93 -0.43
N ARG A 74 -20.25 1.57 -1.53
CA ARG A 74 -21.71 1.45 -1.58
C ARG A 74 -22.06 0.10 -2.18
N SER A 75 -22.86 -0.68 -1.45
CA SER A 75 -23.50 -1.86 -2.02
C SER A 75 -24.62 -1.40 -2.96
N LEU A 76 -24.60 -1.88 -4.19
CA LEU A 76 -25.79 -1.83 -5.04
C LEU A 76 -26.72 -2.93 -4.52
N VAL A 77 -27.92 -2.56 -4.10
CA VAL A 77 -29.01 -3.45 -3.69
C VAL A 77 -30.02 -3.47 -4.82
#